data_AF-A0AAD9P1B4-F1
#
_entry.id   AF-A0AAD9P1B4-F1
#
_cell.length_a   1.000
_cell.length_b   1.000
_cell.length_c   1.000
_cell.angle_alpha   90.00
_cell.angle_beta   90.00
_cell.angle_gamma   90.00
#
_symmetry.space_group_name_H-M   'P 1'
#
loop_
_entity.id
_entity.type
_entity.pdbx_description
1 polymer ?
#
loop_
_entity_poly.entity_id
_entity_poly.type
_entity_poly.pdbx_seq_one_letter_code
_entity_poly.pdbx_strand_id
1 'polypeptide(L)'
;MVDVDCDFVDFTYVRVASDELDRALKREVALFRDALRSGEAGRSGQICLEFYQKKKARWPFPAECIPWEVWTVKIDVLTLANEHERQVCREKVGEMLGEKVMYIAETLNRHEYVPKMPNQSELDLVFDTTFSDVQPYLYKITHQTTGPSSSSVSTTMRKFIKDTLAF
;
A
#
# COMPACT_ATOMS: atom_id res chain seq x y z
N MET A 1 18.92 -7.26 -4.61
CA MET A 1 17.70 -7.12 -5.42
C MET A 1 17.53 -8.39 -6.22
N VAL A 2 16.31 -8.71 -6.63
CA VAL A 2 16.01 -9.88 -7.47
C VAL A 2 14.94 -9.52 -8.50
N ASP A 3 15.11 -10.03 -9.72
CA ASP A 3 14.10 -9.95 -10.78
C ASP A 3 13.02 -11.02 -10.56
N VAL A 4 11.77 -10.68 -10.86
CA VAL A 4 10.61 -11.57 -10.71
C VAL A 4 9.77 -11.48 -11.97
N ASP A 5 9.72 -12.58 -12.71
CA ASP A 5 8.85 -12.75 -13.87
C ASP A 5 7.41 -12.99 -13.43
N CYS A 6 6.46 -12.33 -14.07
CA CYS A 6 5.04 -12.55 -13.84
C CYS A 6 4.52 -13.72 -14.69
N ASP A 7 3.84 -14.69 -14.07
CA ASP A 7 3.26 -15.83 -14.78
C ASP A 7 2.05 -15.45 -15.66
N PHE A 8 1.31 -14.40 -15.28
CA PHE A 8 0.00 -14.05 -15.85
C PHE A 8 -0.03 -12.70 -16.59
N VAL A 9 1.11 -12.01 -16.66
CA VAL A 9 1.30 -10.71 -17.33
C VAL A 9 2.67 -10.76 -17.98
N ASP A 10 2.84 -10.20 -19.18
CA ASP A 10 4.15 -10.10 -19.83
C ASP A 10 4.95 -8.96 -19.20
N PHE A 11 5.46 -9.19 -17.99
CA PHE A 11 6.14 -8.20 -17.19
C PHE A 11 7.11 -8.83 -16.19
N THR A 12 8.25 -8.18 -15.99
CA THR A 12 9.24 -8.53 -14.97
C THR A 12 9.43 -7.32 -14.06
N TYR A 13 9.39 -7.52 -12.75
CA TYR A 13 9.63 -6.45 -11.78
C TYR A 13 10.81 -6.79 -10.87
N VAL A 14 11.45 -5.75 -10.32
CA VAL A 14 12.55 -5.88 -9.36
C VAL A 14 11.99 -5.73 -7.95
N ARG A 15 12.40 -6.60 -7.03
CA ARG A 15 12.14 -6.43 -5.60
C ARG A 15 13.41 -6.52 -4.76
N VAL A 16 13.32 -6.06 -3.51
CA VAL A 16 14.38 -6.32 -2.54
C VAL A 16 14.53 -7.81 -2.27
N ALA A 17 15.76 -8.24 -2.02
CA ALA A 17 16.10 -9.64 -1.76
C ALA A 17 15.78 -9.99 -0.29
N SER A 18 14.51 -9.85 0.10
CA SER A 18 14.01 -10.24 1.42
C SER A 18 12.76 -11.08 1.28
N ASP A 19 12.87 -12.34 1.69
CA ASP A 19 11.76 -13.29 1.64
C ASP A 19 10.76 -13.07 2.77
N GLU A 20 11.17 -12.44 3.87
CA GLU A 20 10.27 -12.06 4.95
C GLU A 20 9.36 -10.92 4.53
N LEU A 21 9.92 -9.86 3.94
CA LEU A 21 9.14 -8.75 3.41
C LEU A 21 8.24 -9.20 2.25
N ASP A 22 8.75 -10.02 1.32
CA ASP A 22 7.95 -10.55 0.21
C ASP A 22 6.74 -11.36 0.71
N ARG A 23 6.92 -12.22 1.72
CA ARG A 23 5.81 -12.96 2.36
C ARG A 23 4.81 -12.04 3.05
N ALA A 24 5.27 -10.98 3.72
CA ALA A 24 4.40 -10.00 4.36
C ALA A 24 3.52 -9.27 3.33
N LEU A 25 4.13 -8.78 2.24
CA LEU A 25 3.41 -8.10 1.16
C LEU A 25 2.42 -9.03 0.44
N LYS A 26 2.85 -10.26 0.11
CA LYS A 26 1.98 -11.26 -0.55
C LYS A 26 0.77 -11.64 0.30
N ARG A 27 0.90 -11.65 1.63
CA ARG A 27 -0.23 -11.89 2.54
C ARG A 27 -1.31 -10.81 2.37
N GLU A 28 -0.92 -9.54 2.41
CA GLU A 28 -1.86 -8.41 2.25
C GLU A 28 -2.50 -8.38 0.86
N VAL A 29 -1.72 -8.66 -0.19
CA VAL A 29 -2.22 -8.77 -1.57
C VAL A 29 -3.20 -9.95 -1.71
N ALA A 30 -2.94 -11.08 -1.06
CA ALA A 30 -3.84 -12.23 -1.07
C ALA A 30 -5.18 -11.90 -0.37
N LEU A 31 -5.14 -11.22 0.78
CA LEU A 31 -6.36 -10.75 1.45
C LEU A 31 -7.18 -9.83 0.56
N PHE A 32 -6.54 -8.87 -0.12
CA PHE A 32 -7.21 -7.97 -1.06
C PHE A 32 -7.81 -8.72 -2.26
N ARG A 33 -7.07 -9.66 -2.86
CA ARG A 33 -7.55 -10.51 -3.96
C ARG A 33 -8.79 -11.29 -3.54
N ASP A 34 -8.78 -11.88 -2.35
CA ASP A 34 -9.89 -12.70 -1.86
C ASP A 34 -11.12 -11.82 -1.56
N ALA A 35 -10.91 -10.63 -1.00
CA ALA A 35 -11.97 -9.64 -0.83
C ALA A 35 -12.61 -9.25 -2.18
N LEU A 36 -11.79 -8.93 -3.20
CA LEU A 36 -12.26 -8.60 -4.56
C LEU A 36 -13.08 -9.71 -5.21
N ARG A 37 -12.75 -10.98 -4.93
CA ARG A 37 -13.47 -12.14 -5.48
C ARG A 37 -14.78 -12.44 -4.73
N SER A 38 -14.84 -12.09 -3.45
CA SER A 38 -15.98 -12.40 -2.58
C SER A 38 -17.14 -11.38 -2.69
N GLY A 39 -16.88 -10.17 -3.19
CA GLY A 39 -17.88 -9.10 -3.26
C GLY A 39 -18.93 -9.30 -4.35
N GLU A 40 -20.21 -9.41 -3.97
CA GLU A 40 -21.35 -9.56 -4.91
C GLU A 40 -21.58 -8.34 -5.83
N ALA A 41 -20.93 -7.18 -5.57
CA ALA A 41 -21.22 -5.92 -6.26
C ALA A 41 -20.00 -5.10 -6.71
N GLY A 42 -18.78 -5.63 -6.63
CA GLY A 42 -17.58 -4.82 -6.88
C GLY A 42 -16.46 -5.58 -7.54
N ARG A 43 -16.43 -5.58 -8.87
CA ARG A 43 -15.25 -5.98 -9.66
C ARG A 43 -14.13 -4.93 -9.58
N SER A 44 -14.16 -4.02 -8.62
CA SER A 44 -13.13 -3.02 -8.46
C SER A 44 -12.79 -2.75 -7.00
N GLY A 45 -11.63 -2.19 -6.79
CA GLY A 45 -11.14 -1.87 -5.46
C GLY A 45 -9.83 -1.13 -5.52
N GLN A 46 -9.29 -0.85 -4.34
CA GLN A 46 -8.00 -0.20 -4.21
C GLN A 46 -7.21 -0.80 -3.05
N ILE A 47 -5.90 -0.88 -3.24
CA ILE A 47 -4.93 -1.22 -2.21
C ILE A 47 -4.00 -0.02 -2.00
N CYS A 48 -3.71 0.27 -0.75
CA CYS A 48 -3.01 1.48 -0.32
C CYS A 48 -1.82 1.10 0.54
N LEU A 49 -0.65 1.60 0.17
CA LEU A 49 0.59 1.55 0.95
C LEU A 49 0.82 2.94 1.55
N GLU A 50 0.79 3.04 2.88
CA GLU A 50 1.06 4.27 3.61
C GLU A 50 2.37 4.12 4.38
N PHE A 51 3.31 5.04 4.15
CA PHE A 51 4.49 5.21 4.98
C PHE A 51 4.23 6.25 6.07
N TYR A 52 4.68 5.97 7.28
CA TYR A 52 4.44 6.83 8.44
C TYR A 52 5.66 6.93 9.36
N GLN A 53 5.63 7.90 10.27
CA GLN A 53 6.55 7.96 11.42
C GLN A 53 5.76 7.92 12.71
N LYS A 54 6.32 7.32 13.75
CA LYS A 54 5.74 7.36 15.10
C LYS A 54 6.26 8.57 15.84
N LYS A 55 5.35 9.39 16.36
CA LYS A 55 5.70 10.43 17.33
C LYS A 55 5.85 9.78 18.70
N LYS A 56 6.94 10.09 19.41
CA LYS A 56 7.15 9.64 20.80
C LYS A 56 5.91 9.97 21.63
N ALA A 57 5.34 8.93 22.24
CA ALA A 57 4.23 9.12 23.18
C ALA A 57 4.67 10.08 24.29
N ARG A 58 3.84 11.08 24.55
CA ARG A 58 4.01 11.96 25.71
C ARG A 58 2.78 11.77 26.57
N TRP A 59 2.95 11.16 27.74
CA TRP A 59 1.86 10.98 28.71
C TRP A 59 1.12 12.31 28.91
N PRO A 60 -0.23 12.34 28.82
CA PRO A 60 -1.17 11.21 28.77
C PRO A 60 -1.59 10.74 27.35
N PHE A 61 -0.91 11.19 26.29
CA PHE A 61 -1.30 10.92 24.90
C PHE A 61 -0.64 9.65 24.34
N PRO A 62 -1.38 8.85 23.54
CA PRO A 62 -0.81 7.69 22.86
C PRO A 62 0.22 8.11 21.80
N ALA A 63 1.06 7.16 21.38
CA ALA A 63 1.92 7.38 20.22
C ALA A 63 1.06 7.62 18.97
N GLU A 64 1.39 8.67 18.22
CA GLU A 64 0.69 9.03 16.98
C GLU A 64 1.46 8.49 15.78
N CYS A 65 0.77 7.88 14.82
CA CYS A 65 1.34 7.53 13.51
C CYS A 65 1.02 8.66 12.53
N ILE A 66 2.05 9.32 12.02
CA ILE A 66 1.93 10.46 11.12
C ILE A 66 2.31 10.00 9.71
N PRO A 67 1.35 9.88 8.77
CA PRO A 67 1.66 9.51 7.40
C PRO A 67 2.44 10.63 6.72
N TRP A 68 3.43 10.26 5.93
CA TRP A 68 4.22 11.20 5.14
C TRP A 68 4.19 10.87 3.64
N GLU A 69 3.82 9.64 3.25
CA GLU A 69 3.66 9.25 1.86
C GLU A 69 2.58 8.16 1.73
N VAL A 70 1.76 8.24 0.69
CA VAL A 70 0.64 7.33 0.44
C VAL A 70 0.58 6.97 -1.04
N TRP A 71 0.68 5.68 -1.34
CA TRP A 71 0.55 5.11 -2.68
C TRP A 71 -0.74 4.32 -2.78
N THR A 72 -1.65 4.72 -3.68
CA THR A 72 -2.92 4.01 -3.91
C THR A 72 -2.95 3.41 -5.31
N VAL A 73 -3.10 2.08 -5.39
CA VAL A 73 -3.33 1.35 -6.64
C VAL A 73 -4.79 0.98 -6.73
N LYS A 74 -5.46 1.47 -7.78
CA LYS A 74 -6.86 1.14 -8.11
C LYS A 74 -6.87 0.02 -9.14
N ILE A 75 -7.76 -0.95 -8.96
CA ILE A 75 -7.86 -2.15 -9.79
C ILE A 75 -9.31 -2.34 -10.22
N ASP A 76 -9.49 -2.62 -11.51
CA ASP A 76 -10.72 -3.13 -12.09
C ASP A 76 -10.47 -4.56 -12.61
N VAL A 77 -11.34 -5.49 -12.23
CA VAL A 77 -11.31 -6.91 -12.58
C VAL A 77 -12.17 -7.12 -13.81
N LEU A 78 -11.51 -7.49 -14.91
CA LEU A 78 -12.15 -7.78 -16.18
C LEU A 78 -12.44 -9.28 -16.31
N THR A 79 -13.57 -9.62 -16.93
CA THR A 79 -13.86 -10.99 -17.38
C THR A 79 -13.63 -11.04 -18.88
N LEU A 80 -12.76 -11.95 -19.32
CA LEU A 80 -12.42 -12.13 -20.73
C LEU A 80 -13.20 -13.32 -21.30
N ALA A 81 -13.62 -13.22 -22.56
CA ALA A 81 -14.52 -14.21 -23.15
C ALA A 81 -13.79 -15.47 -23.64
N ASN A 82 -12.49 -15.37 -23.97
CA ASN A 82 -11.72 -16.45 -24.55
C ASN A 82 -10.20 -16.28 -24.35
N GLU A 83 -9.45 -17.31 -24.74
CA GLU A 83 -7.98 -17.34 -24.61
C GLU A 83 -7.27 -16.29 -25.49
N HIS A 84 -7.81 -15.97 -26.66
CA HIS A 84 -7.22 -14.96 -27.53
C HIS A 84 -7.25 -13.57 -26.88
N GLU A 85 -8.41 -13.19 -26.31
CA GLU A 85 -8.54 -11.96 -25.51
C GLU A 85 -7.62 -11.98 -24.28
N ARG A 86 -7.43 -13.15 -23.66
CA ARG A 86 -6.49 -13.31 -22.54
C ARG A 86 -5.06 -12.97 -22.93
N GLN A 87 -4.58 -13.45 -24.07
CA GLN A 87 -3.23 -13.14 -24.55
C GLN A 87 -3.06 -11.65 -24.88
N VAL A 88 -4.02 -11.06 -25.60
CA VAL A 88 -3.98 -9.62 -25.91
C VAL A 88 -4.02 -8.76 -24.63
N CYS A 89 -4.82 -9.17 -23.63
CA CYS A 89 -4.89 -8.47 -22.35
C CYS A 89 -3.57 -8.59 -21.57
N ARG A 90 -2.94 -9.77 -21.59
CA ARG A 90 -1.66 -10.04 -20.92
C ARG A 90 -0.54 -9.10 -21.40
N GLU A 91 -0.43 -8.89 -22.71
CA GLU A 91 0.53 -7.96 -23.31
C GLU A 91 0.23 -6.51 -22.92
N LYS A 92 -1.03 -6.07 -23.08
CA LYS A 92 -1.45 -4.69 -22.75
C LYS A 92 -1.26 -4.34 -21.28
N VAL A 93 -1.59 -5.26 -20.36
CA VAL A 93 -1.37 -5.04 -18.92
C VAL A 93 0.12 -4.95 -18.63
N GLY A 94 0.98 -5.71 -19.32
CA GLY A 94 2.43 -5.59 -19.22
C GLY A 94 2.94 -4.20 -19.61
N GLU A 95 2.50 -3.68 -20.75
CA GLU A 95 2.82 -2.31 -21.19
C GLU A 95 2.36 -1.26 -20.16
N MET A 96 1.12 -1.38 -19.69
CA MET A 96 0.56 -0.48 -18.67
C MET A 96 1.37 -0.50 -17.36
N LEU A 97 1.79 -1.68 -16.90
CA LEU A 97 2.64 -1.80 -15.71
C LEU A 97 3.99 -1.12 -15.91
N GLY A 98 4.60 -1.26 -17.10
CA GLY A 98 5.82 -0.55 -17.47
C GLY A 98 5.68 0.96 -17.34
N GLU A 99 4.60 1.54 -17.87
CA GLU A 99 4.30 2.96 -17.71
C GLU A 99 4.12 3.36 -16.23
N LYS A 100 3.45 2.52 -15.43
CA LYS A 100 3.26 2.79 -13.99
C LYS A 100 4.57 2.74 -13.22
N VAL A 101 5.47 1.81 -13.53
CA VAL A 101 6.78 1.73 -12.88
C VAL A 101 7.63 2.95 -13.23
N MET A 102 7.64 3.39 -14.49
CA MET A 102 8.31 4.62 -14.89
C MET A 102 7.74 5.85 -14.16
N TYR A 103 6.40 5.94 -14.07
CA TYR A 103 5.75 7.01 -13.32
C TYR A 103 6.14 7.01 -11.82
N ILE A 104 6.24 5.83 -11.19
CA ILE A 104 6.71 5.71 -9.80
C ILE A 104 8.15 6.23 -9.70
N ALA A 105 9.04 5.80 -10.59
CA ALA A 105 10.44 6.23 -10.58
C ALA A 105 10.60 7.76 -10.77
N GLU A 106 9.83 8.35 -11.70
CA GLU A 106 9.80 9.80 -11.91
C GLU A 106 9.26 10.56 -10.70
N THR A 107 8.23 10.01 -10.04
CA THR A 107 7.64 10.61 -8.84
C THR A 107 8.60 10.56 -7.65
N LEU A 108 9.27 9.43 -7.44
CA LEU A 108 10.29 9.27 -6.39
C LEU A 108 11.52 10.16 -6.62
N ASN A 109 11.81 10.54 -7.87
CA ASN A 109 12.91 11.45 -8.20
C ASN A 109 12.59 12.94 -7.90
N ARG A 110 11.36 13.25 -7.48
CA ARG A 110 11.00 14.60 -7.02
C ARG A 110 11.58 14.81 -5.61
N HIS A 111 12.05 16.02 -5.33
CA HIS A 111 12.52 16.41 -3.99
C HIS A 111 11.35 16.59 -3.01
N GLU A 112 10.60 15.51 -2.76
CA GLU A 112 9.54 15.46 -1.76
C GLU A 112 10.10 15.14 -0.38
N TYR A 113 9.26 15.33 0.64
CA TYR A 113 9.64 15.11 2.03
C TYR A 113 10.04 13.65 2.26
N VAL A 114 11.16 13.45 2.96
CA VAL A 114 11.51 12.18 3.58
C VAL A 114 11.80 12.40 5.06
N PRO A 115 11.51 11.42 5.93
CA PRO A 115 11.92 11.43 7.33
C PRO A 115 13.40 11.81 7.51
N LYS A 116 13.68 12.65 8.51
CA LYS A 116 15.07 12.87 8.94
C LYS A 116 15.63 11.55 9.48
N MET A 117 16.90 11.28 9.17
CA MET A 117 17.58 10.09 9.68
C MET A 117 17.60 10.11 11.22
N PRO A 118 16.99 9.13 11.91
CA PRO A 118 16.95 9.08 13.36
C PRO A 118 18.31 8.67 13.95
N ASN A 119 18.48 8.91 15.25
CA ASN A 119 19.54 8.26 16.02
C ASN A 119 19.13 6.82 16.42
N GLN A 120 20.07 6.05 16.97
CA GLN A 120 19.86 4.65 17.36
C GLN A 120 18.63 4.44 18.27
N SER A 121 18.36 5.37 19.20
CA SER A 121 17.24 5.26 20.14
C SER A 121 15.87 5.55 19.52
N GLU A 122 15.86 6.06 18.28
CA GLU A 122 14.68 6.52 17.56
C GLU A 122 14.45 5.74 16.26
N LEU A 123 15.26 4.71 15.97
CA LEU A 123 15.15 3.90 14.76
C LEU A 123 13.73 3.34 14.58
N ASP A 124 13.15 2.75 15.62
CA ASP A 124 11.81 2.13 15.60
C ASP A 124 10.66 3.13 15.41
N LEU A 125 10.96 4.44 15.42
CA LEU A 125 10.01 5.51 15.14
C LEU A 125 9.92 5.84 13.65
N VAL A 126 10.88 5.37 12.84
CA VAL A 126 10.98 5.70 11.41
C VAL A 126 11.04 4.43 10.57
N PHE A 127 11.74 3.41 11.05
CA PHE A 127 11.95 2.15 10.34
C PHE A 127 11.31 0.97 11.04
N ASP A 128 10.94 -0.03 10.26
CA ASP A 128 10.63 -1.36 10.77
C ASP A 128 11.93 -2.14 10.97
N THR A 129 12.24 -2.44 12.22
CA THR A 129 13.46 -3.15 12.64
C THR A 129 13.24 -4.63 12.88
N THR A 130 12.04 -5.15 12.54
CA THR A 130 11.69 -6.56 12.75
C THR A 130 12.24 -7.50 11.67
N PHE A 131 12.55 -6.95 10.49
CA PHE A 131 13.15 -7.70 9.38
C PHE A 131 14.66 -7.87 9.57
N SER A 132 15.17 -9.07 9.29
CA SER A 132 16.57 -9.41 9.54
C SER A 132 17.56 -8.96 8.46
N ASP A 133 17.09 -8.72 7.24
CA ASP A 133 17.90 -8.51 6.03
C ASP A 133 17.64 -7.17 5.32
N VAL A 134 16.57 -6.48 5.69
CA VAL A 134 16.19 -5.16 5.18
C VAL A 134 15.62 -4.30 6.32
N GLN A 135 15.59 -2.99 6.13
CA GLN A 135 15.04 -2.04 7.10
C GLN A 135 14.13 -1.04 6.38
N PRO A 136 12.88 -1.42 6.03
CA PRO A 136 11.96 -0.52 5.36
C PRO A 136 11.53 0.60 6.31
N TYR A 137 11.08 1.73 5.75
CA TYR A 137 10.31 2.70 6.54
C TYR A 137 9.08 2.02 7.14
N LEU A 138 8.61 2.50 8.29
CA LEU A 138 7.35 2.03 8.85
C LEU A 138 6.24 2.22 7.83
N TYR A 139 5.51 1.14 7.57
CA TYR A 139 4.46 1.11 6.57
C TYR A 139 3.22 0.38 7.07
N LYS A 140 2.08 0.67 6.46
CA LYS A 140 0.86 -0.12 6.61
C LYS A 140 0.20 -0.30 5.26
N ILE A 141 -0.41 -1.46 5.05
CA ILE A 141 -1.17 -1.77 3.85
C ILE A 141 -2.64 -1.88 4.22
N THR A 142 -3.50 -1.24 3.45
CA THR A 142 -4.97 -1.30 3.62
C THR A 142 -5.63 -1.49 2.27
N HIS A 143 -6.81 -2.10 2.22
CA HIS A 143 -7.56 -2.26 0.98
C HIS A 143 -9.06 -2.04 1.16
N GLN A 144 -9.73 -1.70 0.06
CA GLN A 144 -11.18 -1.46 -0.01
C GLN A 144 -11.72 -1.99 -1.33
N THR A 145 -12.92 -2.58 -1.32
CA THR A 145 -13.65 -3.06 -2.51
C THR A 145 -14.95 -2.28 -2.68
N THR A 146 -15.37 -2.03 -3.91
CA THR A 146 -16.62 -1.30 -4.23
C THR A 146 -17.86 -2.22 -4.11
N GLY A 147 -18.25 -2.59 -2.89
CA GLY A 147 -19.54 -3.25 -2.62
C GLY A 147 -20.54 -2.29 -1.94
N PRO A 148 -21.83 -2.65 -1.74
CA PRO A 148 -22.71 -1.89 -0.88
C PRO A 148 -22.05 -1.77 0.48
N SER A 149 -21.59 -0.57 0.80
CA SER A 149 -21.14 -0.24 2.12
C SER A 149 -22.36 -0.37 3.03
N SER A 150 -22.36 -1.35 3.93
CA SER A 150 -23.08 -1.14 5.18
C SER A 150 -22.51 0.16 5.74
N SER A 151 -23.34 1.18 5.80
CA SER A 151 -23.03 2.49 6.32
C SER A 151 -22.31 2.37 7.67
N SER A 152 -21.00 2.52 7.67
CA SER A 152 -20.23 2.85 8.87
C SER A 152 -19.05 3.72 8.50
N VAL A 153 -19.35 4.85 7.87
CA VAL A 153 -18.52 6.05 8.02
C VAL A 153 -18.88 6.66 9.38
N SER A 154 -18.49 6.02 10.48
CA SER A 154 -18.57 6.60 11.82
C SER A 154 -17.70 5.85 12.81
N THR A 155 -16.39 6.12 12.84
CA THR A 155 -15.69 6.16 14.14
C THR A 155 -14.47 7.08 14.20
N THR A 156 -13.76 7.40 13.11
CA THR A 156 -12.46 8.11 13.28
C THR A 156 -12.50 9.64 13.13
N MET A 157 -13.63 10.25 12.77
CA MET A 157 -13.76 11.72 12.66
C MET A 157 -14.66 12.38 13.73
N ARG A 158 -14.76 11.82 14.95
CA ARG A 158 -15.51 12.46 16.05
C ARG A 158 -14.68 13.08 17.18
N LYS A 159 -13.34 13.05 17.11
CA LYS A 159 -12.52 13.57 18.22
C LYS A 159 -11.86 14.95 18.01
N PHE A 160 -12.15 15.65 16.91
CA PHE A 160 -11.47 16.93 16.63
C PHE A 160 -12.37 18.17 16.49
N ILE A 161 -13.66 18.14 16.87
CA ILE A 161 -14.54 19.33 16.78
C ILE A 161 -15.39 19.55 18.05
N LYS A 162 -14.94 19.13 19.24
CA LYS A 162 -15.72 19.38 20.48
C LYS A 162 -15.03 20.16 21.60
N ASP A 163 -13.77 20.56 21.48
CA ASP A 163 -13.06 21.25 22.58
C ASP A 163 -12.60 22.69 22.26
N THR A 164 -13.12 23.33 21.19
CA THR A 164 -12.77 24.73 20.86
C THR A 164 -13.87 25.76 21.16
N LEU A 165 -14.86 25.43 22.00
CA LEU A 165 -15.80 26.42 22.54
C LEU A 165 -16.23 26.07 23.96
N ALA A 166 -15.38 26.41 24.92
CA ALA A 166 -15.79 26.73 26.29
C ALA A 166 -14.80 27.77 26.84
N PHE A 167 -15.18 29.04 26.73
CA PHE A 167 -14.78 30.08 27.68
C PHE A 167 -15.74 30.02 28.86
#